data_AF-A0A353E914-F1
#
_entry.id   AF-A0A353E914-F1
#
_cell.length_a   1.000
_cell.length_b   1.000
_cell.length_c   1.000
_cell.angle_alpha   90.00
_cell.angle_beta   90.00
_cell.angle_gamma   90.00
#
_symmetry.space_group_name_H-M   'P 1'
#
loop_
_entity.id
_entity.type
_entity.pdbx_description
1 polymer ?
#
loop_
_entity_poly.entity_id
_entity_poly.type
_entity_poly.pdbx_seq_one_letter_code
_entity_poly.pdbx_strand_id
1 'polypeptide(L)'
;MTDTLESVVKVVTLDGPSGVGKGTMAQILAKDLGYHLLDSGAIYRLAALASIQQNISPEDEDKLVEMCTQLDITFDASDESKVQVILGGENVTSRIRNEDIAQRAS
;
A
#
# COMPACT_ATOMS: atom_id res chain seq x y z
N MET A 1 -20.90 -12.58 -33.83
CA MET A 1 -19.82 -12.83 -32.86
C MET A 1 -19.12 -11.51 -32.66
N THR A 2 -19.48 -10.79 -31.60
CA THR A 2 -18.82 -9.55 -31.22
C THR A 2 -17.65 -9.95 -30.35
N ASP A 3 -16.43 -9.77 -30.85
CA ASP A 3 -15.21 -9.87 -30.03
C ASP A 3 -15.35 -8.90 -28.87
N THR A 4 -15.59 -9.44 -27.67
CA THR A 4 -15.37 -8.71 -26.44
C THR A 4 -13.86 -8.60 -26.31
N LEU A 5 -13.28 -7.50 -26.79
CA LEU A 5 -11.89 -7.16 -26.49
C LEU A 5 -11.76 -7.13 -24.96
N GLU A 6 -11.17 -8.16 -24.37
CA GLU A 6 -10.76 -8.12 -22.97
C GLU A 6 -9.86 -6.89 -22.80
N SER A 7 -10.33 -5.92 -22.02
CA SER A 7 -9.53 -4.74 -21.74
C SER A 7 -8.36 -5.18 -20.85
N VAL A 8 -7.17 -5.26 -21.43
CA VAL A 8 -5.95 -5.54 -20.67
C VAL A 8 -5.69 -4.37 -19.72
N VAL A 9 -5.73 -4.64 -18.41
CA VAL A 9 -5.35 -3.66 -17.39
C VAL A 9 -3.85 -3.41 -17.51
N LYS A 10 -3.47 -2.16 -17.79
CA LYS A 10 -2.06 -1.77 -17.90
C LYS A 10 -1.46 -1.55 -16.52
N VAL A 11 -0.29 -2.14 -16.27
CA VAL A 11 0.46 -1.99 -15.02
C VAL A 11 1.83 -1.40 -15.33
N VAL A 12 2.25 -0.42 -14.53
CA VAL A 12 3.58 0.20 -14.57
C VAL A 12 4.26 -0.07 -13.24
N THR A 13 5.49 -0.59 -13.27
CA THR A 13 6.30 -0.81 -12.07
C THR A 13 7.45 0.19 -12.00
N LEU A 14 7.82 0.61 -10.80
CA LEU A 14 8.88 1.58 -10.54
C LEU A 14 9.83 1.03 -9.47
N ASP A 15 10.98 0.52 -9.91
CA ASP A 15 11.97 -0.15 -9.05
C ASP A 15 13.24 0.67 -8.87
N GLY A 16 13.91 0.50 -7.72
CA GLY A 16 15.16 1.17 -7.41
C GLY A 16 15.40 1.33 -5.90
N PRO A 17 16.57 1.85 -5.48
CA PRO A 17 16.96 1.96 -4.07
C PRO A 17 16.00 2.86 -3.25
N SER A 18 16.06 2.75 -1.93
CA SER A 18 15.32 3.68 -1.06
C SER A 18 15.81 5.12 -1.25
N GLY A 19 14.93 6.11 -1.09
CA GLY A 19 15.28 7.54 -1.15
C GLY A 19 15.46 8.15 -2.54
N VAL A 20 15.40 7.38 -3.64
CA VAL A 20 15.59 7.92 -5.02
C VAL A 20 14.37 8.62 -5.62
N GLY A 21 13.28 8.80 -4.85
CA GLY A 21 12.08 9.54 -5.28
C GLY A 21 11.00 8.71 -6.00
N LYS A 22 11.05 7.37 -5.95
CA LYS A 22 10.08 6.48 -6.62
C LYS A 22 8.63 6.79 -6.28
N GLY A 23 8.31 6.98 -4.99
CA GLY A 23 6.95 7.29 -4.55
C GLY A 23 6.43 8.61 -5.11
N THR A 24 7.29 9.64 -5.20
CA THR A 24 6.95 10.93 -5.82
C THR A 24 6.67 10.77 -7.31
N MET A 25 7.51 10.03 -8.04
CA MET A 25 7.27 9.77 -9.47
C MET A 25 6.01 8.92 -9.70
N ALA A 26 5.77 7.93 -8.84
CA ALA A 26 4.59 7.09 -8.90
C ALA A 26 3.30 7.90 -8.74
N GLN A 27 3.28 8.84 -7.78
CA GLN A 27 2.15 9.74 -7.57
C GLN A 27 1.87 10.63 -8.79
N ILE A 28 2.93 11.22 -9.39
CA ILE A 28 2.80 12.06 -10.58
C ILE A 28 2.26 11.24 -11.77
N LEU A 29 2.84 10.07 -12.04
CA LEU A 29 2.39 9.18 -13.12
C LEU A 29 0.95 8.70 -12.92
N ALA A 30 0.58 8.32 -11.70
CA ALA A 30 -0.78 7.89 -11.38
C ALA A 30 -1.79 9.00 -11.65
N LYS A 31 -1.48 10.25 -11.25
CA LYS A 31 -2.33 11.42 -11.53
C LYS A 31 -2.46 11.68 -13.02
N ASP A 32 -1.33 11.79 -13.73
CA ASP A 32 -1.30 12.18 -15.14
C ASP A 32 -1.97 11.16 -16.05
N LEU A 33 -1.91 9.87 -15.69
CA LEU A 33 -2.52 8.77 -16.45
C LEU A 33 -3.92 8.39 -15.96
N GLY A 34 -4.37 8.92 -14.82
CA GLY A 34 -5.61 8.49 -14.15
C GLY A 34 -5.55 7.04 -13.65
N TYR A 35 -4.38 6.58 -13.22
CA TYR A 35 -4.14 5.21 -12.76
C TYR A 35 -4.29 5.11 -11.24
N HIS A 36 -4.61 3.91 -10.77
CA HIS A 36 -4.45 3.57 -9.35
C HIS A 36 -2.96 3.55 -8.98
N LEU A 37 -2.69 3.88 -7.72
CA LEU A 37 -1.35 3.83 -7.14
C LEU A 37 -1.28 2.69 -6.13
N LEU A 38 -0.14 2.01 -6.07
CA LEU A 38 0.18 1.02 -5.04
C LEU A 38 1.60 1.25 -4.55
N ASP A 39 1.78 1.36 -3.23
CA ASP A 39 3.09 1.43 -2.57
C ASP A 39 3.34 0.11 -1.82
N SER A 40 4.21 -0.74 -2.37
CA SER A 40 4.53 -2.04 -1.78
C SER A 40 5.16 -1.93 -0.40
N GLY A 41 5.98 -0.91 -0.15
CA GLY A 41 6.59 -0.68 1.15
C GLY A 41 5.56 -0.28 2.22
N ALA A 42 4.51 0.43 1.81
CA ALA A 42 3.40 0.75 2.71
C ALA A 42 2.57 -0.48 3.09
N ILE A 43 2.41 -1.47 2.20
CA ILE A 43 1.66 -2.71 2.48
C ILE A 43 2.28 -3.48 3.66
N TYR A 44 3.61 -3.66 3.69
CA TYR A 44 4.27 -4.31 4.82
C TYR A 44 4.07 -3.55 6.14
N ARG A 45 4.08 -2.22 6.11
CA ARG A 45 3.85 -1.38 7.29
C ARG A 45 2.39 -1.38 7.73
N LEU A 46 1.45 -1.55 6.81
CA LEU A 46 0.03 -1.77 7.13
C LEU A 46 -0.19 -3.12 7.80
N ALA A 47 0.44 -4.19 7.30
CA ALA A 47 0.40 -5.50 7.94
C ALA A 47 1.00 -5.44 9.36
N ALA A 48 2.14 -4.77 9.53
CA ALA A 48 2.74 -4.53 10.84
C ALA A 48 1.78 -3.78 11.78
N LEU A 49 1.18 -2.67 11.32
CA LEU A 49 0.21 -1.90 12.09
C LEU A 49 -1.01 -2.74 12.51
N ALA A 50 -1.58 -3.49 11.58
CA ALA A 50 -2.73 -4.37 11.84
C ALA A 50 -2.37 -5.46 12.87
N SER A 51 -1.17 -6.06 12.75
CA SER A 51 -0.70 -7.08 13.70
C SER A 51 -0.60 -6.53 15.12
N ILE A 52 -0.12 -5.30 15.27
CA ILE A 52 -0.03 -4.62 16.57
C ILE A 52 -1.43 -4.33 17.12
N GLN A 53 -2.34 -3.79 16.30
CA GLN A 53 -3.71 -3.48 16.71
C GLN A 53 -4.49 -4.72 17.16
N GLN A 54 -4.21 -5.88 16.56
CA GLN A 54 -4.86 -7.15 16.86
C GLN A 54 -4.09 -7.99 17.90
N ASN A 55 -2.96 -7.50 18.42
CA ASN A 55 -2.07 -8.21 19.34
C ASN A 55 -1.59 -9.58 18.81
N ILE A 56 -1.27 -9.67 17.52
CA ILE A 56 -0.75 -10.87 16.87
C ILE A 56 0.78 -10.92 17.03
N SER A 57 1.29 -12.05 17.50
CA SER A 57 2.73 -12.32 17.63
C SER A 57 3.42 -12.31 16.26
N PRO A 58 4.67 -11.79 16.13
CA PRO A 58 5.43 -11.91 14.87
C PRO A 58 5.71 -13.36 14.49
N GLU A 59 5.77 -14.24 15.49
CA GLU A 59 6.11 -15.65 15.32
C GLU A 59 4.88 -16.51 14.95
N ASP A 60 3.69 -15.92 14.90
CA ASP A 60 2.44 -16.62 14.57
C ASP A 60 2.08 -16.40 13.09
N GLU A 61 2.83 -17.07 12.22
CA GLU A 61 2.72 -16.93 10.76
C GLU A 61 1.29 -17.18 10.26
N ASP A 62 0.62 -18.22 10.76
CA ASP A 62 -0.74 -18.58 10.33
C ASP A 62 -1.73 -17.43 10.59
N LYS A 63 -1.68 -16.81 11.77
CA LYS A 63 -2.53 -15.65 12.08
C LYS A 63 -2.16 -14.42 11.27
N LEU A 64 -0.86 -14.20 11.00
CA LEU A 64 -0.42 -13.09 10.16
C LEU A 64 -0.92 -13.24 8.73
N VAL A 65 -0.88 -14.46 8.17
CA VAL A 65 -1.41 -14.75 6.84
C VAL A 65 -2.92 -14.51 6.81
N GLU A 66 -3.67 -15.07 7.76
CA GLU A 66 -5.12 -14.88 7.86
C GLU A 66 -5.47 -13.39 7.92
N MET A 67 -4.83 -12.63 8.81
CA MET A 67 -5.01 -11.19 8.95
C MET A 67 -4.71 -10.45 7.64
N CYS A 68 -3.60 -10.77 6.96
CA CYS A 68 -3.20 -10.11 5.71
C CYS A 68 -4.26 -10.26 4.61
N THR A 69 -4.96 -11.40 4.54
CA THR A 69 -6.02 -11.62 3.55
C THR A 69 -7.26 -10.74 3.75
N GLN A 70 -7.42 -10.15 4.94
CA GLN A 70 -8.58 -9.35 5.32
C GLN A 70 -8.27 -7.84 5.37
N LEU A 71 -7.06 -7.42 4.97
CA LEU A 71 -6.70 -6.01 5.00
C LEU A 71 -7.47 -5.21 3.95
N ASP A 72 -8.36 -4.33 4.43
CA ASP A 72 -9.02 -3.33 3.60
C ASP A 72 -8.10 -2.10 3.44
N ILE A 73 -7.33 -2.08 2.34
CA ILE A 73 -6.31 -1.07 2.05
C ILE A 73 -6.78 -0.18 0.90
N THR A 74 -6.71 1.13 1.10
CA THR A 74 -6.89 2.12 0.02
C THR A 74 -5.69 3.06 -0.04
N PHE A 75 -5.14 3.22 -1.24
CA PHE A 75 -4.17 4.26 -1.59
C PHE A 75 -4.89 5.38 -2.35
N ASP A 76 -5.21 6.45 -1.66
CA ASP A 76 -5.89 7.60 -2.26
C ASP A 76 -4.84 8.63 -2.71
N ALA A 77 -4.66 8.73 -4.02
CA ALA A 77 -3.75 9.68 -4.67
C ALA A 77 -4.49 10.88 -5.31
N SER A 78 -5.75 11.14 -4.92
CA SER A 78 -6.55 12.25 -5.46
C SER A 78 -6.09 13.64 -5.00
N ASP A 79 -5.45 13.74 -3.83
CA ASP A 79 -4.88 14.97 -3.30
C ASP A 79 -3.51 15.27 -3.94
N GLU A 80 -3.32 16.53 -4.37
CA GLU A 80 -2.09 16.98 -5.04
C GLU A 80 -0.86 16.94 -4.14
N SER A 81 -1.05 17.01 -2.82
CA SER A 81 0.06 17.20 -1.88
C SER A 81 0.69 15.89 -1.40
N LYS A 82 -0.08 14.79 -1.36
CA LYS A 82 0.37 13.50 -0.80
C LYS A 82 -0.66 12.39 -0.99
N VAL A 83 -0.15 11.18 -1.18
CA VAL A 83 -0.92 9.94 -1.14
C VAL A 83 -1.40 9.68 0.28
N GLN A 84 -2.70 9.52 0.47
CA GLN A 84 -3.28 9.06 1.72
C GLN A 84 -3.36 7.53 1.73
N VAL A 85 -2.98 6.94 2.87
CA VAL A 85 -3.07 5.50 3.10
C VAL A 85 -4.16 5.26 4.13
N ILE A 86 -5.15 4.47 3.73
CA ILE A 86 -6.35 4.18 4.53
C ILE A 86 -6.38 2.68 4.82
N LEU A 87 -6.65 2.31 6.08
CA LEU A 87 -6.82 0.95 6.55
C LEU A 87 -8.18 0.82 7.24
N GLY A 88 -9.09 0.00 6.69
CA GLY A 88 -10.44 -0.19 7.27
C GLY A 88 -11.22 1.12 7.42
N GLY A 89 -11.07 2.05 6.47
CA GLY A 89 -11.67 3.38 6.51
C GLY A 89 -10.94 4.42 7.38
N GLU A 90 -9.89 4.05 8.13
CA GLU A 90 -9.09 5.00 8.91
C GLU A 90 -7.87 5.50 8.12
N ASN A 91 -7.64 6.82 8.06
CA ASN A 91 -6.41 7.37 7.50
C ASN A 91 -5.23 7.12 8.45
N VAL A 92 -4.30 6.27 8.02
CA VAL A 92 -3.12 5.84 8.78
C VAL A 92 -1.80 6.35 8.17
N THR A 93 -1.86 7.31 7.25
CA THR A 93 -0.72 7.80 6.45
C THR A 93 0.50 8.17 7.28
N SER A 94 0.31 8.86 8.41
CA SER A 94 1.40 9.24 9.32
C SER A 94 1.82 8.08 10.21
N ARG A 95 0.85 7.31 10.74
CA ARG A 95 1.08 6.18 11.65
C ARG A 95 2.01 5.16 11.02
N ILE A 96 1.78 4.77 9.77
CA ILE A 96 2.63 3.78 9.08
C ILE A 96 4.07 4.23 8.83
N ARG A 97 4.45 5.46 9.19
CA ARG A 97 5.83 5.99 9.09
C ARG A 97 6.53 6.05 10.45
N ASN A 98 5.85 5.71 11.53
CA ASN A 98 6.46 5.66 12.84
C ASN A 98 7.52 4.55 12.90
N GLU A 99 8.54 4.78 13.71
CA GLU A 99 9.73 3.91 13.78
C GLU A 99 9.40 2.52 14.33
N ASP A 100 8.49 2.41 15.29
CA ASP A 100 8.00 1.14 15.85
C ASP A 100 7.31 0.28 14.79
N ILE A 101 6.49 0.88 13.93
CA ILE A 101 5.82 0.19 12.83
C ILE A 101 6.81 -0.18 11.72
N ALA A 102 7.77 0.70 11.41
CA ALA A 102 8.81 0.40 10.44
C ALA A 102 9.72 -0.76 10.91
N GLN A 103 10.08 -0.78 12.19
CA GLN A 103 10.85 -1.86 12.81
C GLN A 103 10.05 -3.17 12.81
N ARG A 104 8.75 -3.11 13.07
CA ARG A 104 7.86 -4.28 13.03
C ARG A 104 7.73 -4.88 11.63
N ALA A 105 7.86 -4.06 10.59
CA ALA A 105 7.72 -4.47 9.19
C ALA A 105 9.02 -4.99 8.55
N SER A 106 10.14 -4.97 9.27
CA SER A 106 11.48 -5.38 8.80
C SER A 106 11.84 -6.77 9.28
#